data_AF-A0A4Y2J5P6-F1
#
_entry.id   AF-A0A4Y2J5P6-F1
#
_cell.length_a   1.000
_cell.length_b   1.000
_cell.length_c   1.000
_cell.angle_alpha   90.00
_cell.angle_beta   90.00
_cell.angle_gamma   90.00
#
_symmetry.space_group_name_H-M   'P 1'
#
loop_
_entity.id
_entity.type
_entity.pdbx_description
1 polymer ?
#
loop_
_entity_poly.entity_id
_entity_poly.type
_entity_poly.pdbx_seq_one_letter_code
_entity_poly.pdbx_strand_id
1 'polypeptide(L)'
;MATPETTNHRARNFDMVPIPVKVGDLAKAIRNKTNMHFGVYHSMYEWFHPLYLLDQKNKYSTRYFVNTKTFPELIELVNNYQPEIIWSDGDWDAPDTYWKSKEFLAWLYNESPVKDVVAVNDRWGSGIPCKHGGYYTCADRYNPKALQTHKWENAMTLDKKSWGLRRNANLSDYLTIEELVATLAETVSCGGNLLINVGPTHDGQIIPIFEERLRQLGDWMKINGEAIYGTKPWKDQNDTITPGVW
;
A
#
# COMPACT_ATOMS: atom_id res chain seq x y z
N MET A 1 -9.68 66.56 10.74
CA MET A 1 -8.88 65.46 10.16
C MET A 1 -8.04 64.87 11.28
N ALA A 2 -8.55 63.82 11.90
CA ALA A 2 -7.85 63.04 12.92
C ALA A 2 -7.76 61.62 12.35
N THR A 3 -6.55 61.14 12.10
CA THR A 3 -6.25 59.77 11.71
C THR A 3 -6.30 58.87 12.94
N PRO A 4 -7.10 57.79 12.97
CA PRO A 4 -7.00 56.79 14.02
C PRO A 4 -5.86 55.81 13.71
N GLU A 5 -4.97 55.64 14.69
CA GLU A 5 -3.97 54.58 14.73
C GLU A 5 -4.64 53.21 14.71
N THR A 6 -4.17 52.35 13.81
CA THR A 6 -4.62 50.97 13.65
C THR A 6 -3.98 50.10 14.73
N THR A 7 -4.82 49.48 15.55
CA THR A 7 -4.46 48.45 16.52
C THR A 7 -3.86 47.23 15.81
N ASN A 8 -2.56 47.03 16.00
CA ASN A 8 -1.81 45.91 15.44
C ASN A 8 -2.08 44.65 16.28
N HIS A 9 -3.14 43.91 15.95
CA HIS A 9 -3.36 42.56 16.45
C HIS A 9 -2.30 41.63 15.86
N ARG A 10 -1.24 41.37 16.63
CA ARG A 10 -0.27 40.30 16.35
C ARG A 10 -1.01 38.96 16.32
N ALA A 11 -1.36 38.51 15.12
CA ALA A 11 -1.69 37.12 14.86
C ALA A 11 -0.48 36.27 15.28
N ARG A 12 -0.67 35.44 16.31
CA ARG A 12 0.30 34.37 16.61
C ARG A 12 0.13 33.34 15.49
N ASN A 13 0.98 33.41 14.48
CA ASN A 13 1.19 32.30 13.57
C ASN A 13 1.74 31.14 14.39
N PHE A 14 0.86 30.25 14.83
CA PHE A 14 1.26 28.88 15.09
C PHE A 14 1.45 28.24 13.71
N ASP A 15 2.62 28.48 13.12
CA ASP A 15 3.14 27.63 12.05
C ASP A 15 3.40 26.26 12.68
N MET A 16 2.34 25.45 12.80
CA MET A 16 2.48 24.03 13.05
C MET A 16 3.10 23.45 11.79
N VAL A 17 4.44 23.47 11.73
CA VAL A 17 5.20 22.70 10.74
C VAL A 17 4.77 21.24 10.95
N PRO A 18 4.08 20.61 10.00
CA PRO A 18 3.71 19.21 10.15
C PRO A 18 5.01 18.42 10.31
N ILE A 19 5.19 17.75 11.44
CA ILE A 19 6.31 16.82 11.60
C ILE A 19 5.91 15.58 10.79
N PRO A 20 6.54 15.31 9.64
CA PRO A 20 6.16 14.16 8.83
C PRO A 20 6.42 12.90 9.63
N VAL A 21 5.48 11.94 9.61
CA VAL A 21 5.74 10.61 10.16
C VAL A 21 6.89 10.01 9.36
N LYS A 22 8.06 9.87 9.99
CA LYS A 22 9.24 9.29 9.34
C LYS A 22 9.06 7.77 9.27
N VAL A 23 9.40 7.18 8.13
CA VAL A 23 9.35 5.73 7.89
C VAL A 23 10.04 4.96 9.03
N GLY A 24 11.23 5.41 9.44
CA GLY A 24 11.98 4.78 10.53
C GLY A 24 11.29 4.83 11.90
N ASP A 25 10.57 5.91 12.21
CA ASP A 25 9.87 6.04 13.49
C ASP A 25 8.62 5.14 13.50
N LEU A 26 7.92 5.03 12.37
CA LEU A 26 6.80 4.11 12.21
C LEU A 26 7.27 2.64 12.29
N ALA A 27 8.35 2.29 11.60
CA ALA A 27 8.94 0.96 11.64
C ALA A 27 9.32 0.55 13.07
N LYS A 28 9.98 1.45 13.82
CA LYS A 28 10.32 1.22 15.23
C LYS A 28 9.07 1.07 16.09
N ALA A 29 8.06 1.91 15.89
CA ALA A 29 6.82 1.83 16.67
C ALA A 29 6.08 0.50 16.43
N ILE A 30 5.98 0.04 15.18
CA ILE A 30 5.36 -1.23 14.82
C ILE A 30 6.09 -2.40 15.49
N ARG A 31 7.41 -2.47 15.34
CA ARG A 31 8.22 -3.56 15.91
C ARG A 31 8.22 -3.58 17.44
N ASN A 32 8.28 -2.41 18.08
CA ASN A 32 8.40 -2.33 19.54
C ASN A 32 7.06 -2.42 20.28
N LYS A 33 5.94 -2.16 19.60
CA LYS A 33 4.61 -2.06 20.25
C LYS A 33 3.61 -3.09 19.76
N THR A 34 3.92 -3.84 18.71
CA THR A 34 2.98 -4.77 18.06
C THR A 34 3.72 -6.03 17.62
N ASN A 35 2.95 -7.06 17.25
CA ASN A 35 3.46 -8.26 16.57
C ASN A 35 3.27 -8.19 15.04
N MET A 36 3.04 -6.99 14.48
CA MET A 36 2.80 -6.83 13.05
C MET A 36 4.12 -6.83 12.28
N HIS A 37 4.10 -7.44 11.10
CA HIS A 37 5.14 -7.31 10.11
C HIS A 37 5.17 -5.89 9.53
N PHE A 38 6.35 -5.40 9.17
CA PHE A 38 6.53 -4.08 8.58
C PHE A 38 6.86 -4.17 7.09
N GLY A 39 6.07 -3.51 6.24
CA GLY A 39 6.30 -3.41 4.81
C GLY A 39 6.48 -1.96 4.35
N VAL A 40 7.01 -1.77 3.15
CA VAL A 40 7.14 -0.47 2.49
C VAL A 40 6.50 -0.50 1.11
N TYR A 41 5.76 0.56 0.78
CA TYR A 41 5.34 0.87 -0.58
C TYR A 41 6.40 1.76 -1.24
N HIS A 42 6.71 1.50 -2.51
CA HIS A 42 7.65 2.32 -3.30
C HIS A 42 7.11 2.59 -4.70
N SER A 43 7.08 3.87 -5.09
CA SER A 43 6.75 4.27 -6.45
C SER A 43 8.02 4.25 -7.31
N MET A 44 8.04 3.37 -8.31
CA MET A 44 9.17 3.17 -9.22
C MET A 44 9.47 4.43 -10.03
N TYR A 45 8.42 5.18 -10.42
CA TYR A 45 8.50 6.45 -11.14
C TYR A 45 8.27 7.68 -10.24
N GLU A 46 8.70 8.85 -10.72
CA GLU A 46 8.47 10.13 -10.08
C GLU A 46 8.08 11.19 -11.13
N TRP A 47 6.88 11.76 -11.01
CA TRP A 47 6.23 12.59 -12.04
C TRP A 47 7.08 13.71 -12.62
N PHE A 48 7.84 14.39 -11.76
CA PHE A 48 8.55 15.61 -12.12
C PHE A 48 10.07 15.47 -12.07
N HIS A 49 10.60 14.27 -11.82
CA HIS A 49 12.03 14.08 -11.73
C HIS A 49 12.68 14.27 -13.11
N PRO A 50 13.64 15.21 -13.28
CA PRO A 50 14.20 15.54 -14.59
C PRO A 50 14.82 14.34 -15.32
N LEU A 51 15.47 13.44 -14.57
CA LEU A 51 16.03 12.21 -15.17
C LEU A 51 14.95 11.22 -15.63
N TYR A 52 13.80 11.15 -14.92
CA TYR A 52 12.70 10.28 -15.34
C TYR A 52 12.09 10.80 -16.64
N LEU A 53 11.83 12.10 -16.71
CA LEU A 53 11.34 12.77 -17.92
C LEU A 53 12.33 12.64 -19.10
N LEU A 54 13.63 12.68 -18.83
CA LEU A 54 14.67 12.44 -19.84
C LEU A 54 14.65 11.00 -20.35
N ASP A 55 14.61 10.02 -19.46
CA ASP A 55 14.53 8.60 -19.84
C ASP A 55 13.23 8.30 -20.59
N GLN A 56 12.10 8.86 -20.16
CA GLN A 56 10.82 8.78 -20.85
C GLN A 56 10.88 9.39 -22.26
N LYS A 57 11.47 10.60 -22.41
CA LYS A 57 11.70 11.22 -23.73
C LYS A 57 12.58 10.34 -24.63
N ASN A 58 13.53 9.63 -24.05
CA ASN A 58 14.37 8.65 -24.73
C ASN A 58 13.73 7.26 -24.86
N LYS A 59 12.41 7.15 -24.63
CA LYS A 59 11.65 5.89 -24.72
C LYS A 59 12.25 4.76 -23.87
N TYR A 60 12.76 5.12 -22.69
CA TYR A 60 13.39 4.21 -21.73
C TYR A 60 14.61 3.44 -22.26
N SER A 61 15.26 3.96 -23.31
CA SER A 61 16.53 3.42 -23.84
C SER A 61 17.74 3.80 -22.98
N THR A 62 17.63 4.90 -22.23
CA THR A 62 18.56 5.29 -21.18
C THR A 62 18.00 4.93 -19.80
N ARG A 63 18.85 4.85 -18.77
CA ARG A 63 18.48 4.47 -17.39
C ARG A 63 19.09 5.43 -16.37
N TYR A 64 19.16 6.72 -16.68
CA TYR A 64 19.77 7.70 -15.79
C TYR A 64 19.00 7.81 -14.47
N PHE A 65 17.67 7.84 -14.53
CA PHE A 65 16.81 7.90 -13.36
C PHE A 65 16.96 6.68 -12.48
N VAL A 66 16.84 5.49 -13.08
CA VAL A 66 16.91 4.23 -12.33
C VAL A 66 18.27 4.06 -11.65
N ASN A 67 19.37 4.34 -12.35
CA ASN A 67 20.71 4.18 -11.78
C ASN A 67 21.05 5.22 -10.71
N THR A 68 20.48 6.44 -10.80
CA THR A 68 20.84 7.54 -9.90
C THR A 68 19.89 7.68 -8.72
N LYS A 69 18.63 7.24 -8.87
CA LYS A 69 17.55 7.51 -7.92
C LYS A 69 16.84 6.22 -7.47
N THR A 70 16.04 5.59 -8.34
CA THR A 70 15.17 4.46 -7.96
C THR A 70 15.94 3.29 -7.36
N PHE A 71 16.99 2.82 -8.05
CA PHE A 71 17.76 1.65 -7.61
C PHE A 71 18.50 1.90 -6.28
N PRO A 72 19.33 2.94 -6.12
CA PRO A 72 19.99 3.19 -4.84
C PRO A 72 19.01 3.48 -3.70
N GLU A 73 17.87 4.12 -3.97
CA GLU A 73 16.84 4.36 -2.95
C GLU A 73 16.20 3.05 -2.45
N LEU A 74 15.89 2.11 -3.35
CA LEU A 74 15.40 0.79 -2.94
C LEU A 74 16.43 0.03 -2.09
N ILE A 75 17.71 0.07 -2.46
CA ILE A 75 18.80 -0.50 -1.65
C ILE A 75 18.86 0.17 -0.27
N GLU A 76 18.76 1.50 -0.21
CA GLU A 76 18.76 2.25 1.04
C GLU A 76 17.56 1.90 1.93
N LEU A 77 16.35 1.85 1.36
CA LEU A 77 15.12 1.49 2.07
C LEU A 77 15.24 0.13 2.74
N VAL A 78 15.76 -0.86 2.01
CA VAL A 78 15.94 -2.21 2.53
C VAL A 78 16.98 -2.27 3.63
N ASN A 79 18.14 -1.64 3.43
CA ASN A 79 19.21 -1.68 4.43
C ASN A 79 18.86 -0.90 5.71
N ASN A 80 18.22 0.25 5.57
CA ASN A 80 17.90 1.13 6.70
C ASN A 80 16.68 0.67 7.49
N TYR A 81 15.66 0.13 6.81
CA TYR A 81 14.38 -0.17 7.44
C TYR A 81 14.05 -1.65 7.52
N GLN A 82 14.78 -2.52 6.81
CA GLN A 82 14.62 -3.97 6.84
C GLN A 82 13.14 -4.42 6.72
N PRO A 83 12.41 -3.98 5.69
CA PRO A 83 11.00 -4.36 5.53
C PRO A 83 10.86 -5.83 5.16
N GLU A 84 9.78 -6.44 5.60
CA GLU A 84 9.37 -7.82 5.27
C GLU A 84 8.45 -7.86 4.04
N ILE A 85 7.97 -6.70 3.57
CA ILE A 85 7.27 -6.56 2.30
C ILE A 85 7.84 -5.35 1.55
N ILE A 86 8.15 -5.53 0.26
CA ILE A 86 8.38 -4.41 -0.67
C ILE A 86 7.27 -4.45 -1.71
N TRP A 87 6.40 -3.45 -1.64
CA TRP A 87 5.26 -3.29 -2.52
C TRP A 87 5.58 -2.21 -3.55
N SER A 88 5.99 -2.60 -4.75
CA SER A 88 6.32 -1.65 -5.82
C SER A 88 5.06 -1.20 -6.56
N ASP A 89 5.10 -0.01 -7.15
CA ASP A 89 4.05 0.53 -8.01
C ASP A 89 4.64 1.51 -9.02
N GLY A 90 3.84 2.00 -9.97
CA GLY A 90 4.34 3.02 -10.89
C GLY A 90 5.25 2.46 -11.99
N ASP A 91 5.16 1.17 -12.25
CA ASP A 91 6.03 0.41 -13.14
C ASP A 91 5.50 0.33 -14.58
N TRP A 92 4.22 0.67 -14.80
CA TRP A 92 3.46 0.42 -16.03
C TRP A 92 4.03 1.05 -17.31
N ASP A 93 4.77 2.15 -17.21
CA ASP A 93 5.26 2.88 -18.38
C ASP A 93 6.50 2.21 -19.04
N ALA A 94 7.21 1.35 -18.32
CA ALA A 94 8.50 0.81 -18.79
C ALA A 94 8.70 -0.66 -18.39
N PRO A 95 9.45 -1.45 -19.17
CA PRO A 95 9.68 -2.86 -18.87
C PRO A 95 10.58 -3.04 -17.64
N ASP A 96 10.53 -4.23 -17.05
CA ASP A 96 11.38 -4.69 -15.93
C ASP A 96 12.88 -4.47 -16.19
N THR A 97 13.30 -4.57 -17.45
CA THR A 97 14.68 -4.31 -17.88
C THR A 97 15.11 -2.85 -17.69
N TYR A 98 14.24 -1.86 -17.93
CA TYR A 98 14.54 -0.46 -17.67
C TYR A 98 14.67 -0.21 -16.16
N TRP A 99 13.70 -0.74 -15.40
CA TRP A 99 13.63 -0.64 -13.94
C TRP A 99 14.74 -1.38 -13.20
N LYS A 100 15.52 -2.22 -13.90
CA LYS A 100 16.53 -3.11 -13.32
C LYS A 100 15.93 -3.99 -12.21
N SER A 101 14.68 -4.40 -12.39
CA SER A 101 13.93 -5.12 -11.36
C SER A 101 14.56 -6.47 -11.07
N LYS A 102 15.07 -7.18 -12.09
CA LYS A 102 15.72 -8.48 -11.92
C LYS A 102 17.00 -8.35 -11.10
N GLU A 103 17.80 -7.31 -11.34
CA GLU A 103 19.01 -7.04 -10.59
C GLU A 103 18.70 -6.71 -9.13
N PHE A 104 17.69 -5.86 -8.88
CA PHE A 104 17.27 -5.52 -7.53
C PHE A 104 16.73 -6.74 -6.78
N LEU A 105 15.82 -7.51 -7.40
CA LEU A 105 15.22 -8.69 -6.80
C LEU A 105 16.25 -9.81 -6.55
N ALA A 106 17.23 -9.98 -7.45
CA ALA A 106 18.32 -10.92 -7.24
C ALA A 106 19.15 -10.54 -6.01
N TRP A 107 19.52 -9.26 -5.87
CA TRP A 107 20.20 -8.78 -4.66
C TRP A 107 19.31 -8.95 -3.42
N LEU A 108 18.03 -8.61 -3.52
CA LEU A 108 17.06 -8.68 -2.42
C LEU A 108 17.00 -10.09 -1.82
N TYR A 109 16.88 -11.11 -2.67
CA TYR A 109 16.74 -12.49 -2.23
C TYR A 109 18.05 -13.23 -1.96
N ASN A 110 19.20 -12.75 -2.47
CA ASN A 110 20.48 -13.42 -2.26
C ASN A 110 21.32 -12.78 -1.14
N GLU A 111 21.29 -11.45 -1.02
CA GLU A 111 22.31 -10.69 -0.29
C GLU A 111 21.74 -9.73 0.76
N SER A 112 20.50 -9.27 0.61
CA SER A 112 19.93 -8.26 1.50
C SER A 112 19.78 -8.76 2.96
N PRO A 113 19.69 -7.85 3.94
CA PRO A 113 19.47 -8.23 5.35
C PRO A 113 18.10 -8.86 5.63
N VAL A 114 17.17 -8.84 4.67
CA VAL A 114 15.80 -9.37 4.81
C VAL A 114 15.51 -10.55 3.89
N LYS A 115 16.53 -11.07 3.21
CA LYS A 115 16.41 -12.13 2.19
C LYS A 115 15.62 -13.36 2.62
N ASP A 116 15.64 -13.70 3.92
CA ASP A 116 15.00 -14.90 4.45
C ASP A 116 13.51 -14.71 4.76
N VAL A 117 13.01 -13.46 4.74
CA VAL A 117 11.63 -13.11 5.18
C VAL A 117 10.87 -12.24 4.18
N VAL A 118 11.57 -11.52 3.30
CA VAL A 118 10.94 -10.51 2.44
C VAL A 118 10.04 -11.13 1.37
N ALA A 119 8.88 -10.51 1.14
CA ALA A 119 8.00 -10.79 0.02
C ALA A 119 7.81 -9.55 -0.86
N VAL A 120 7.55 -9.77 -2.15
CA VAL A 120 7.27 -8.69 -3.12
C VAL A 120 6.00 -8.96 -3.91
N ASN A 121 5.29 -7.91 -4.29
CA ASN A 121 4.15 -8.01 -5.21
C ASN A 121 4.63 -8.25 -6.67
N ASP A 122 3.71 -8.14 -7.63
CA ASP A 122 3.91 -8.40 -9.06
C ASP A 122 4.00 -7.13 -9.93
N ARG A 123 4.36 -5.99 -9.35
CA ARG A 123 4.39 -4.67 -10.05
C ARG A 123 5.80 -4.19 -10.31
N TRP A 124 6.58 -5.02 -11.00
CA TRP A 124 8.02 -4.79 -11.24
C TRP A 124 8.36 -4.45 -12.69
N GLY A 125 7.38 -4.09 -13.50
CA GLY A 125 7.56 -3.66 -14.88
C GLY A 125 6.31 -3.88 -15.72
N SER A 126 6.25 -3.17 -16.85
CA SER A 126 5.16 -3.36 -17.81
C SER A 126 5.06 -4.83 -18.27
N GLY A 127 3.84 -5.37 -18.16
CA GLY A 127 3.55 -6.75 -18.53
C GLY A 127 3.94 -7.82 -17.50
N ILE A 128 4.40 -7.44 -16.30
CA ILE A 128 4.71 -8.33 -15.17
C ILE A 128 3.50 -8.70 -14.30
N PRO A 129 2.50 -7.82 -14.05
CA PRO A 129 1.35 -8.16 -13.23
C PRO A 129 0.62 -9.44 -13.69
N CYS A 130 0.15 -10.23 -12.72
CA CYS A 130 -0.39 -11.59 -12.85
C CYS A 130 0.54 -12.64 -13.49
N LYS A 131 1.85 -12.38 -13.61
CA LYS A 131 2.80 -13.32 -14.24
C LYS A 131 4.01 -13.63 -13.38
N HIS A 132 4.60 -12.62 -12.74
CA HIS A 132 5.77 -12.80 -11.87
C HIS A 132 5.70 -11.89 -10.65
N GLY A 133 5.92 -12.47 -9.47
CA GLY A 133 5.94 -11.79 -8.18
C GLY A 133 5.90 -12.82 -7.05
N GLY A 134 6.20 -12.42 -5.82
CA GLY A 134 6.00 -13.29 -4.66
C GLY A 134 4.51 -13.55 -4.38
N TYR A 135 3.66 -12.61 -4.74
CA TYR A 135 2.20 -12.73 -4.81
C TYR A 135 1.64 -11.78 -5.86
N TYR A 136 0.44 -12.07 -6.35
CA TYR A 136 -0.20 -11.28 -7.40
C TYR A 136 -1.12 -10.21 -6.82
N THR A 137 -0.99 -9.00 -7.34
CA THR A 137 -1.94 -7.92 -7.12
C THR A 137 -2.72 -7.64 -8.39
N CYS A 138 -2.18 -7.92 -9.59
CA CYS A 138 -2.85 -7.86 -10.89
C CYS A 138 -3.41 -6.48 -11.33
N ALA A 139 -4.27 -5.86 -10.52
CA ALA A 139 -4.87 -4.55 -10.69
C ALA A 139 -5.24 -3.96 -9.33
N ASP A 140 -5.63 -2.68 -9.29
CA ASP A 140 -6.19 -2.10 -8.06
C ASP A 140 -7.51 -2.78 -7.69
N ARG A 141 -7.70 -3.07 -6.39
CA ARG A 141 -8.88 -3.78 -5.87
C ARG A 141 -9.11 -5.13 -6.54
N TYR A 142 -8.02 -5.81 -6.92
CA TYR A 142 -8.10 -7.12 -7.55
C TYR A 142 -8.78 -8.12 -6.61
N ASN A 143 -9.87 -8.70 -7.11
CA ASN A 143 -10.60 -9.75 -6.45
C ASN A 143 -11.17 -10.67 -7.55
N PRO A 144 -10.53 -11.83 -7.81
CA PRO A 144 -10.91 -12.72 -8.90
C PRO A 144 -12.21 -13.48 -8.64
N LYS A 145 -12.74 -13.47 -7.41
CA LYS A 145 -13.94 -14.21 -7.01
C LYS A 145 -13.89 -15.70 -7.37
N ALA A 146 -12.68 -16.23 -7.41
CA ALA A 146 -12.38 -17.61 -7.74
C ALA A 146 -11.01 -17.97 -7.16
N LEU A 147 -10.88 -19.22 -6.73
CA LEU A 147 -9.61 -19.76 -6.24
C LEU A 147 -8.50 -19.61 -7.28
N GLN A 148 -7.38 -19.03 -6.85
CA GLN A 148 -6.18 -18.86 -7.67
C GLN A 148 -5.12 -19.92 -7.35
N THR A 149 -4.32 -20.28 -8.36
CA THR A 149 -3.21 -21.22 -8.20
C THR A 149 -1.96 -20.57 -7.58
N HIS A 150 -1.86 -19.25 -7.66
CA HIS A 150 -0.79 -18.45 -7.07
C HIS A 150 -1.35 -17.58 -5.94
N LYS A 151 -0.54 -17.32 -4.90
CA LYS A 151 -0.94 -16.41 -3.83
C LYS A 151 -1.19 -15.01 -4.41
N TRP A 152 -2.21 -14.32 -3.89
CA TRP A 152 -2.60 -12.99 -4.34
C TRP A 152 -3.05 -12.11 -3.18
N GLU A 153 -3.09 -10.80 -3.41
CA GLU A 153 -3.46 -9.77 -2.44
C GLU A 153 -4.45 -8.77 -3.06
N ASN A 154 -5.58 -8.56 -2.40
CA ASN A 154 -6.54 -7.52 -2.69
C ASN A 154 -6.11 -6.22 -2.00
N ALA A 155 -5.41 -5.36 -2.71
CA ALA A 155 -5.13 -4.00 -2.25
C ALA A 155 -6.35 -3.10 -2.52
N MET A 156 -7.03 -2.64 -1.47
CA MET A 156 -8.27 -1.87 -1.57
C MET A 156 -8.33 -0.68 -0.60
N THR A 157 -9.32 0.19 -0.79
CA THR A 157 -9.47 1.47 -0.07
C THR A 157 -10.79 1.53 0.70
N LEU A 158 -10.76 1.99 1.95
CA LEU A 158 -12.00 2.26 2.70
C LEU A 158 -12.84 3.38 2.06
N ASP A 159 -12.19 4.42 1.53
CA ASP A 159 -12.83 5.38 0.63
C ASP A 159 -12.98 4.72 -0.75
N LYS A 160 -14.23 4.54 -1.21
CA LYS A 160 -14.55 3.89 -2.49
C LYS A 160 -13.93 4.61 -3.70
N LYS A 161 -13.50 5.87 -3.54
CA LYS A 161 -13.04 6.73 -4.63
C LYS A 161 -11.55 7.08 -4.59
N SER A 162 -10.85 6.88 -3.47
CA SER A 162 -9.48 7.40 -3.31
C SER A 162 -8.60 6.56 -2.39
N TRP A 163 -7.30 6.53 -2.71
CA TRP A 163 -6.24 6.05 -1.83
C TRP A 163 -5.83 7.12 -0.80
N GLY A 164 -5.73 8.38 -1.24
CA GLY A 164 -5.43 9.52 -0.36
C GLY A 164 -6.68 10.08 0.33
N LEU A 165 -6.48 10.84 1.41
CA LEU A 165 -7.55 11.50 2.14
C LEU A 165 -8.29 12.55 1.26
N ARG A 166 -9.61 12.42 1.13
CA ARG A 166 -10.48 13.43 0.51
C ARG A 166 -11.25 14.22 1.58
N ARG A 167 -10.98 15.52 1.68
CA ARG A 167 -11.70 16.42 2.62
C ARG A 167 -13.17 16.64 2.27
N ASN A 168 -13.56 16.38 1.02
CA ASN A 168 -14.93 16.54 0.52
C ASN A 168 -15.69 15.21 0.38
N ALA A 169 -15.19 14.13 0.97
CA ALA A 169 -15.86 12.84 0.94
C ALA A 169 -17.12 12.85 1.81
N ASN A 170 -18.21 12.29 1.28
CA ASN A 170 -19.42 12.03 2.05
C ASN A 170 -19.34 10.68 2.77
N LEU A 171 -20.11 10.46 3.84
CA LEU A 171 -20.12 9.18 4.56
C LEU A 171 -20.45 7.98 3.67
N SER A 172 -21.33 8.15 2.68
CA SER A 172 -21.68 7.12 1.71
C SER A 172 -20.56 6.77 0.72
N ASP A 173 -19.50 7.58 0.65
CA ASP A 173 -18.31 7.27 -0.16
C ASP A 173 -17.38 6.27 0.54
N TYR A 174 -17.62 5.95 1.81
CA TYR A 174 -16.83 4.96 2.54
C TYR A 174 -17.54 3.61 2.55
N LEU A 175 -16.77 2.52 2.57
CA LEU A 175 -17.33 1.19 2.80
C LEU A 175 -18.02 1.13 4.15
N THR A 176 -19.19 0.48 4.20
CA THR A 176 -19.79 0.08 5.47
C THR A 176 -18.97 -1.06 6.08
N ILE A 177 -19.22 -1.37 7.35
CA ILE A 177 -18.56 -2.51 7.99
C ILE A 177 -19.00 -3.84 7.34
N GLU A 178 -20.26 -3.95 6.94
CA GLU A 178 -20.80 -5.13 6.26
C GLU A 178 -20.12 -5.35 4.91
N GLU A 179 -19.95 -4.29 4.11
CA GLU A 179 -19.22 -4.36 2.84
C GLU A 179 -17.76 -4.78 3.06
N LEU A 180 -17.11 -4.27 4.11
CA LEU A 180 -15.71 -4.58 4.44
C LEU A 180 -15.54 -6.04 4.90
N VAL A 181 -16.41 -6.53 5.79
CA VAL A 181 -16.39 -7.92 6.26
C VAL A 181 -16.68 -8.89 5.11
N ALA A 182 -17.67 -8.59 4.27
CA ALA A 182 -17.97 -9.39 3.09
C ALA A 182 -16.76 -9.46 2.14
N THR A 183 -16.10 -8.32 1.90
CA THR A 183 -14.88 -8.27 1.06
C THR A 183 -13.74 -9.09 1.65
N LEU A 184 -13.54 -9.05 2.97
CA LEU A 184 -12.54 -9.87 3.66
C LEU A 184 -12.85 -11.36 3.51
N ALA A 185 -14.09 -11.77 3.75
CA ALA A 185 -14.51 -13.17 3.65
C ALA A 185 -14.36 -13.71 2.22
N GLU A 186 -14.84 -12.97 1.21
CA GLU A 186 -14.72 -13.32 -0.22
C GLU A 186 -13.24 -13.43 -0.65
N THR A 187 -12.40 -12.51 -0.17
CA THR A 187 -10.95 -12.53 -0.47
C THR A 187 -10.27 -13.77 0.13
N VAL A 188 -10.53 -14.05 1.40
CA VAL A 188 -9.88 -15.16 2.13
C VAL A 188 -10.39 -16.52 1.68
N SER A 189 -11.69 -16.65 1.36
CA SER A 189 -12.28 -17.90 0.84
C SER A 189 -11.64 -18.33 -0.48
N CYS A 190 -11.22 -17.37 -1.30
CA CYS A 190 -10.51 -17.54 -2.57
C CYS A 190 -8.97 -17.55 -2.43
N GLY A 191 -8.44 -17.55 -1.20
CA GLY A 191 -7.02 -17.71 -0.89
C GLY A 191 -6.17 -16.44 -0.93
N GLY A 192 -6.81 -15.28 -1.07
CA GLY A 192 -6.15 -13.98 -1.08
C GLY A 192 -5.82 -13.45 0.31
N ASN A 193 -4.95 -12.44 0.36
CA ASN A 193 -4.83 -11.54 1.51
C ASN A 193 -5.60 -10.24 1.22
N LEU A 194 -6.13 -9.59 2.25
CA LEU A 194 -6.75 -8.27 2.12
C LEU A 194 -5.81 -7.20 2.69
N LEU A 195 -5.46 -6.21 1.86
CA LEU A 195 -4.69 -5.03 2.26
C LEU A 195 -5.63 -3.81 2.24
N ILE A 196 -5.96 -3.28 3.43
CA ILE A 196 -6.90 -2.17 3.60
C ILE A 196 -6.12 -0.86 3.75
N ASN A 197 -6.25 0.04 2.77
CA ASN A 197 -5.65 1.36 2.80
C ASN A 197 -6.40 2.34 3.71
N VAL A 198 -5.62 3.16 4.42
CA VAL A 198 -6.07 4.29 5.23
C VAL A 198 -5.32 5.53 4.76
N GLY A 199 -6.02 6.65 4.55
CA GLY A 199 -5.41 7.94 4.22
C GLY A 199 -5.39 8.88 5.43
N PRO A 200 -4.26 9.03 6.15
CA PRO A 200 -4.17 9.96 7.27
C PRO A 200 -4.31 11.42 6.82
N THR A 201 -4.59 12.30 7.77
CA THR A 201 -4.48 13.75 7.58
C THR A 201 -3.02 14.17 7.41
N HIS A 202 -2.81 15.37 6.88
CA HIS A 202 -1.47 15.95 6.71
C HIS A 202 -0.67 16.11 8.03
N ASP A 203 -1.36 16.19 9.16
CA ASP A 203 -0.82 16.28 10.51
C ASP A 203 -0.74 14.88 11.19
N GLY A 204 -0.94 13.80 10.44
CA GLY A 204 -0.69 12.43 10.88
C GLY A 204 -1.84 11.77 11.64
N GLN A 205 -3.07 12.30 11.60
CA GLN A 205 -4.22 11.71 12.28
C GLN A 205 -5.00 10.76 11.37
N ILE A 206 -5.52 9.67 11.95
CA ILE A 206 -6.54 8.85 11.31
C ILE A 206 -7.90 9.50 11.60
N ILE A 207 -8.67 9.82 10.56
CA ILE A 207 -9.98 10.45 10.73
C ILE A 207 -10.99 9.47 11.35
N PRO A 208 -12.02 9.98 12.08
CA PRO A 208 -12.94 9.13 12.84
C PRO A 208 -13.60 8.01 12.05
N ILE A 209 -13.98 8.23 10.78
CA ILE A 209 -14.63 7.20 9.97
C ILE A 209 -13.71 6.03 9.63
N PHE A 210 -12.41 6.28 9.40
CA PHE A 210 -11.44 5.20 9.20
C PHE A 210 -11.20 4.44 10.50
N GLU A 211 -11.03 5.17 11.61
CA GLU A 211 -10.87 4.56 12.93
C GLU A 211 -12.08 3.68 13.29
N GLU A 212 -13.30 4.18 13.09
CA GLU A 212 -14.54 3.46 13.37
C GLU A 212 -14.59 2.14 12.60
N ARG A 213 -14.35 2.15 11.28
CA ARG A 213 -14.38 0.94 10.45
C ARG A 213 -13.32 -0.07 10.85
N LEU A 214 -12.10 0.38 11.16
CA LEU A 214 -11.02 -0.50 11.60
C LEU A 214 -11.29 -1.10 12.98
N ARG A 215 -11.88 -0.34 13.92
CA ARG A 215 -12.28 -0.84 15.23
C ARG A 215 -13.42 -1.85 15.13
N GLN A 216 -14.44 -1.54 14.33
CA GLN A 216 -15.55 -2.46 14.05
C GLN A 216 -15.06 -3.77 13.43
N LEU A 217 -14.14 -3.69 12.46
CA LEU A 217 -13.51 -4.88 11.89
C LEU A 217 -12.73 -5.64 12.95
N GLY A 218 -11.95 -4.95 13.78
CA GLY A 218 -11.22 -5.55 14.90
C GLY A 218 -12.12 -6.28 15.89
N ASP A 219 -13.28 -5.71 16.23
CA ASP A 219 -14.25 -6.34 17.11
C ASP A 219 -14.90 -7.58 16.48
N TRP A 220 -15.21 -7.53 15.18
CA TRP A 220 -15.67 -8.71 14.45
C TRP A 220 -14.60 -9.81 14.38
N MET A 221 -13.33 -9.43 14.17
CA MET A 221 -12.19 -10.35 14.11
C MET A 221 -11.87 -10.99 15.46
N LYS A 222 -12.15 -10.36 16.60
CA LYS A 222 -12.00 -10.99 17.93
C LYS A 222 -12.89 -12.22 18.09
N ILE A 223 -14.05 -12.24 17.42
CA ILE A 223 -15.01 -13.34 17.49
C ILE A 223 -14.76 -14.35 16.37
N ASN A 224 -14.48 -13.87 15.16
CA ASN A 224 -14.45 -14.70 13.94
C ASN A 224 -13.05 -14.94 13.37
N GLY A 225 -11.99 -14.48 14.05
CA GLY A 225 -10.63 -14.47 13.53
C GLY A 225 -10.05 -15.85 13.21
N GLU A 226 -10.51 -16.91 13.88
CA GLU A 226 -10.11 -18.30 13.57
C GLU A 226 -10.56 -18.76 12.18
N ALA A 227 -11.63 -18.17 11.64
CA ALA A 227 -12.09 -18.43 10.28
C ALA A 227 -11.28 -17.65 9.21
N ILE A 228 -10.36 -16.79 9.64
CA ILE A 228 -9.57 -15.90 8.76
C ILE A 228 -8.08 -16.21 8.87
N TYR A 229 -7.52 -16.17 10.08
CA TYR A 229 -6.07 -16.32 10.27
C TYR A 229 -5.64 -17.78 10.15
N GLY A 230 -4.61 -18.05 9.35
CA GLY A 230 -4.04 -19.38 9.18
C GLY A 230 -4.94 -20.37 8.43
N THR A 231 -6.08 -19.93 7.91
CA THR A 231 -6.98 -20.77 7.12
C THR A 231 -6.44 -20.99 5.71
N LYS A 232 -7.05 -21.96 5.02
CA LYS A 232 -6.78 -22.25 3.61
C LYS A 232 -8.12 -22.35 2.88
N PRO A 233 -8.17 -22.00 1.59
CA PRO A 233 -9.38 -22.17 0.78
C PRO A 233 -9.91 -23.59 0.87
N TRP A 234 -11.23 -23.71 0.98
CA TRP A 234 -11.88 -25.00 0.86
C TRP A 234 -11.82 -25.50 -0.59
N LYS A 235 -11.84 -26.82 -0.78
CA LYS A 235 -11.81 -27.44 -2.13
C LYS A 235 -13.05 -27.12 -2.97
N ASP A 236 -14.19 -26.90 -2.31
CA ASP A 236 -15.46 -26.54 -2.94
C ASP A 236 -15.71 -25.05 -2.74
N GLN A 237 -15.74 -24.29 -3.84
CA GLN A 237 -15.82 -22.82 -3.82
C GLN A 237 -17.24 -22.29 -3.99
N ASN A 238 -18.21 -23.17 -4.24
CA ASN A 238 -19.58 -22.78 -4.50
C ASN A 238 -20.54 -23.68 -3.72
N ASP A 239 -21.40 -23.05 -2.91
CA ASP A 239 -22.56 -23.72 -2.32
C ASP A 239 -23.76 -23.51 -3.25
N THR A 240 -24.12 -24.56 -3.98
CA THR A 240 -25.27 -24.53 -4.91
C THR A 240 -26.62 -24.36 -4.21
N ILE A 241 -26.70 -24.63 -2.90
CA ILE A 241 -27.93 -24.50 -2.10
C ILE A 241 -28.08 -23.08 -1.57
N THR A 242 -26.96 -22.45 -1.22
CA THR A 242 -26.94 -21.13 -0.59
C THR A 242 -26.06 -20.15 -1.38
N PRO A 243 -26.59 -19.60 -2.49
CA PRO A 243 -25.81 -18.69 -3.32
C PRO A 243 -25.46 -17.41 -2.55
N GLY A 244 -24.21 -16.97 -2.66
CA GLY A 244 -23.72 -15.71 -2.08
C GLY A 244 -23.32 -15.78 -0.61
N VAL A 245 -23.10 -16.98 -0.05
CA VAL A 245 -22.60 -17.15 1.32
C VAL A 245 -21.08 -16.98 1.42
N TRP A 246 -20.35 -17.05 0.30
CA TRP A 246 -18.90 -16.84 0.22
C TRP A 246 -18.51 -16.08 -1.04
#